data_AF-U2X7D3-F1
#
_entry.id   AF-U2X7D3-F1
#
_cell.length_a   1.000
_cell.length_b   1.000
_cell.length_c   1.000
_cell.angle_alpha   90.00
_cell.angle_beta   90.00
_cell.angle_gamma   90.00
#
_symmetry.space_group_name_H-M   'P 1'
#
loop_
_entity.id
_entity.type
_entity.pdbx_description
1 polymer ?
#
loop_
_entity_poly.entity_id
_entity_poly.type
_entity_poly.pdbx_seq_one_letter_code
_entity_poly.pdbx_strand_id
1 'polypeptide(L)'
;MLKKAGLVDVRPGVGGASLRKPPDQITLLDVYRAVGVVETDQLFRIHEHPNIQCPVGRNIEAVLQAELKAAQAAMEERLSQTTISRLIAQFQ
;
A
#
# COMPACT_ATOMS: atom_id res chain seq x y z
N MET A 1 -8.21 7.80 -8.24
CA MET A 1 -7.29 6.83 -7.62
C MET A 1 -7.69 5.42 -8.03
N LEU A 2 -8.78 4.85 -7.49
CA LEU A 2 -9.26 3.51 -7.85
C LEU A 2 -9.57 3.32 -9.36
N LYS A 3 -10.23 4.29 -10.02
CA LYS A 3 -10.46 4.27 -11.47
C LYS A 3 -9.15 4.30 -12.28
N LYS A 4 -8.17 5.11 -11.83
CA LYS A 4 -6.85 5.21 -12.46
C LYS A 4 -6.08 3.89 -12.32
N ALA A 5 -6.22 3.20 -11.19
CA ALA A 5 -5.68 1.87 -10.95
C ALA A 5 -6.48 0.74 -11.62
N GLY A 6 -7.54 1.06 -12.38
CA GLY A 6 -8.33 0.06 -13.10
C GLY A 6 -9.15 -0.86 -12.22
N LEU A 7 -9.43 -0.51 -10.96
CA LEU A 7 -10.22 -1.31 -10.03
C LEU A 7 -11.73 -1.06 -10.15
N VAL A 8 -12.13 0.17 -10.51
CA VAL A 8 -13.53 0.56 -10.66
C VAL A 8 -13.78 1.30 -11.98
N ASP A 9 -14.96 1.11 -12.53
CA ASP A 9 -15.51 1.91 -13.61
C ASP A 9 -16.50 2.93 -13.06
N VAL A 10 -16.51 4.11 -13.67
CA VAL A 10 -17.42 5.22 -13.33
C VAL A 10 -18.00 5.72 -14.64
N ARG A 11 -19.33 5.62 -14.80
CA ARG A 11 -20.06 6.08 -15.98
C ARG A 11 -20.53 7.53 -15.76
N PRO A 12 -20.13 8.48 -16.63
CA PRO A 12 -20.62 9.85 -16.54
C PRO A 12 -22.15 9.92 -16.67
N GLY A 13 -22.80 10.80 -15.93
CA GLY A 13 -24.22 11.13 -16.08
C GLY A 13 -25.23 10.16 -15.44
N VAL A 14 -24.83 8.95 -15.05
CA VAL A 14 -25.73 7.93 -14.46
C VAL A 14 -25.64 7.88 -12.92
N GLY A 15 -24.52 8.36 -12.35
CA GLY A 15 -24.22 8.23 -10.93
C GLY A 15 -23.81 6.81 -10.54
N GLY A 16 -22.79 6.69 -9.68
CA GLY A 16 -22.31 5.41 -9.17
C GLY A 16 -21.02 4.88 -9.81
N ALA A 17 -20.56 3.74 -9.29
CA ALA A 17 -19.35 3.05 -9.70
C ALA A 17 -19.56 1.53 -9.63
N SER A 18 -18.86 0.78 -10.47
CA SER A 18 -18.87 -0.69 -10.47
C SER A 18 -17.44 -1.24 -10.43
N LEU A 19 -17.24 -2.42 -9.85
CA LEU A 19 -15.95 -3.09 -9.92
C LEU A 19 -15.63 -3.49 -11.37
N ARG A 20 -14.36 -3.33 -11.79
CA ARG A 20 -13.89 -3.80 -13.12
C ARG A 20 -13.51 -5.27 -13.14
N LYS A 21 -13.34 -5.86 -11.95
CA LYS A 21 -12.99 -7.27 -11.75
C LYS A 21 -13.87 -7.87 -10.66
N PRO A 22 -14.08 -9.18 -10.67
CA PRO A 22 -14.71 -9.89 -9.55
C PRO A 22 -14.02 -9.59 -8.20
N PRO A 23 -14.76 -9.46 -7.08
CA PRO A 23 -14.20 -9.11 -5.76
C PRO A 23 -13.16 -10.11 -5.21
N ASP A 24 -13.19 -11.35 -5.67
CA ASP A 24 -12.24 -12.42 -5.36
C ASP A 24 -10.91 -12.28 -6.11
N GLN A 25 -10.84 -11.41 -7.13
CA GLN A 25 -9.63 -11.08 -7.87
C GLN A 25 -9.01 -9.73 -7.50
N ILE A 26 -9.58 -9.05 -6.49
CA ILE A 26 -9.08 -7.78 -6.00
C ILE A 26 -8.55 -8.01 -4.59
N THR A 27 -7.26 -7.80 -4.38
CA THR A 27 -6.63 -7.92 -3.07
C THR A 27 -6.70 -6.58 -2.31
N LEU A 28 -6.54 -6.64 -0.99
CA LEU A 28 -6.41 -5.44 -0.18
C LEU A 28 -5.12 -4.68 -0.51
N LEU A 29 -4.08 -5.37 -0.99
CA LEU A 29 -2.85 -4.75 -1.51
C LEU A 29 -3.11 -3.92 -2.77
N ASP A 30 -3.96 -4.40 -3.69
CA ASP A 30 -4.33 -3.63 -4.88
C ASP A 30 -5.01 -2.32 -4.51
N VAL A 31 -5.92 -2.36 -3.51
CA VAL A 31 -6.59 -1.17 -3.00
C VAL A 31 -5.61 -0.24 -2.28
N TYR A 32 -4.74 -0.79 -1.42
CA TYR A 32 -3.71 -0.05 -0.70
C TYR A 32 -2.81 0.75 -1.65
N ARG A 33 -2.31 0.12 -2.71
CA ARG A 33 -1.51 0.78 -3.75
C ARG A 33 -2.33 1.79 -4.55
N ALA A 34 -3.57 1.46 -4.90
CA ALA A 34 -4.43 2.32 -5.71
C ALA A 34 -4.80 3.65 -5.03
N VAL A 35 -4.92 3.67 -3.70
CA VAL A 35 -5.22 4.89 -2.93
C VAL A 35 -3.97 5.66 -2.51
N GLY A 36 -2.79 5.29 -3.02
CA GLY A 36 -1.58 6.09 -2.92
C GLY A 36 -1.19 6.42 -1.48
N VAL A 37 -1.34 5.46 -0.55
CA VAL A 37 -0.93 5.65 0.86
C VAL A 37 0.57 5.97 0.96
N VAL A 38 1.34 5.63 -0.07
CA VAL A 38 2.80 5.75 -0.10
C VAL A 38 3.23 6.51 -1.35
N GLU A 39 3.75 7.72 -1.19
CA GLU A 39 4.14 8.61 -2.31
C GLU A 39 5.36 8.10 -3.10
N THR A 40 6.17 7.21 -2.51
CA THR A 40 7.43 6.70 -3.08
C THR A 40 7.63 5.20 -2.85
N ASP A 41 6.55 4.45 -2.61
CA ASP A 41 6.63 3.00 -2.28
C ASP A 41 7.45 2.71 -1.00
N GLN A 42 7.70 3.72 -0.17
CA GLN A 42 8.32 3.61 1.16
C GLN A 42 7.35 4.03 2.28
N LEU A 43 6.87 3.04 3.03
CA LEU A 43 6.00 3.25 4.20
C LEU A 43 6.72 4.06 5.29
N PHE A 44 8.01 3.83 5.45
CA PHE A 44 8.84 4.47 6.46
C PHE A 44 9.70 5.56 5.84
N ARG A 45 9.55 6.79 6.31
CA ARG A 45 10.46 7.90 5.96
C ARG A 45 11.66 7.87 6.89
N ILE A 46 12.86 7.85 6.33
CA ILE A 46 14.11 8.03 7.05
C ILE A 46 14.57 9.49 6.91
N HIS A 47 15.26 10.01 7.92
CA HIS A 47 15.77 11.38 7.90
C HIS A 47 16.84 11.58 6.82
N GLU A 48 16.62 12.54 5.92
CA GLU A 48 17.51 12.82 4.78
C GLU A 48 18.84 13.51 5.16
N HIS A 49 18.96 14.03 6.39
CA HIS A 49 20.11 14.83 6.83
C HIS A 49 20.69 14.32 8.17
N PRO A 50 21.25 13.11 8.22
CA PRO A 50 21.89 12.60 9.42
C PRO A 50 23.12 13.43 9.80
N ASN A 51 23.37 13.59 11.10
CA ASN A 51 24.61 14.20 11.59
C ASN A 51 25.80 13.24 11.34
N ILE A 52 26.65 13.59 10.37
CA ILE A 52 27.82 12.79 9.98
C ILE A 52 28.90 12.68 11.08
N GLN A 53 28.92 13.64 12.02
CA GLN A 53 29.85 13.62 13.15
C GLN A 53 29.38 12.68 14.27
N CYS A 54 28.09 12.34 14.30
CA CYS A 54 27.54 11.38 15.24
C CYS A 54 27.75 9.94 14.73
N PRO A 55 28.45 9.06 15.48
CA PRO A 55 28.63 7.66 15.09
C PRO A 55 27.32 6.91 14.87
N VAL A 56 26.26 7.27 15.60
CA VAL A 56 24.92 6.71 15.38
C VAL A 56 24.29 7.34 14.15
N GLY A 57 24.30 8.68 14.06
CA GLY A 57 23.67 9.44 12.98
C GLY A 57 24.13 9.00 11.60
N ARG A 58 25.44 8.86 11.37
CA ARG A 58 25.98 8.45 10.06
C ARG A 58 25.66 7.01 9.65
N ASN A 59 25.17 6.16 10.55
CA ASN A 59 24.94 4.73 10.29
C ASN A 59 23.46 4.32 10.41
N ILE A 60 22.63 5.10 11.11
CA ILE A 60 21.28 4.68 11.51
C ILE A 60 20.37 4.38 10.32
N GLU A 61 20.49 5.13 9.22
CA GLU A 61 19.73 4.87 8.00
C GLU A 61 20.05 3.48 7.43
N ALA A 62 21.33 3.17 7.21
CA ALA A 62 21.75 1.89 6.64
C ALA A 62 21.34 0.71 7.53
N VAL A 63 21.42 0.88 8.86
CA VAL A 63 21.02 -0.16 9.82
C VAL A 63 19.52 -0.41 9.79
N LEU A 64 18.70 0.65 9.76
CA LEU A 64 17.24 0.50 9.80
C LEU A 64 16.63 0.14 8.45
N GLN A 65 17.27 0.52 7.34
CA GLN A 65 16.66 0.38 6.01
C GLN A 65 16.29 -1.07 5.66
N ALA A 66 17.15 -2.05 6.02
CA ALA A 66 16.87 -3.46 5.75
C ALA A 66 15.67 -3.96 6.56
N GLU A 67 15.65 -3.67 7.86
CA GLU A 67 14.57 -4.08 8.77
C GLU A 67 13.23 -3.44 8.40
N LEU A 68 13.23 -2.14 8.07
CA LEU A 68 12.03 -1.41 7.68
C LEU A 68 11.48 -1.89 6.33
N LYS A 69 12.35 -2.22 5.36
CA LYS A 69 11.93 -2.85 4.10
C LYS A 69 11.33 -4.23 4.32
N ALA A 70 11.93 -5.04 5.19
CA ALA A 70 11.41 -6.36 5.53
C ALA A 70 10.03 -6.27 6.20
N ALA A 71 9.86 -5.32 7.13
CA ALA A 71 8.58 -5.06 7.78
C ALA A 71 7.49 -4.62 6.78
N GLN A 72 7.82 -3.72 5.86
CA GLN A 72 6.90 -3.30 4.80
C GLN A 72 6.52 -4.47 3.88
N ALA A 73 7.50 -5.28 3.45
CA ALA A 73 7.23 -6.44 2.62
C ALA A 73 6.32 -7.46 3.31
N ALA A 74 6.51 -7.70 4.61
CA ALA A 74 5.66 -8.59 5.39
C ALA A 74 4.21 -8.07 5.49
N MET A 75 4.04 -6.75 5.66
CA MET A 75 2.72 -6.12 5.61
C MET A 75 2.08 -6.29 4.23
N GLU A 76 2.80 -5.98 3.15
CA GLU A 76 2.27 -6.08 1.78
C GLU A 76 1.88 -7.53 1.43
N GLU A 77 2.69 -8.51 1.84
CA GLU A 77 2.37 -9.93 1.69
C GLU A 77 1.09 -10.31 2.44
N ARG A 78 0.87 -9.78 3.64
CA ARG A 78 -0.39 -10.02 4.35
C ARG A 78 -1.59 -9.43 3.61
N LEU A 79 -1.44 -8.25 3.02
CA LEU A 79 -2.50 -7.58 2.26
C LEU A 79 -2.78 -8.30 0.93
N SER A 80 -1.77 -8.89 0.29
CA SER A 80 -1.91 -9.65 -0.96
C SER A 80 -2.77 -10.91 -0.79
N GLN A 81 -2.74 -11.51 0.41
CA GLN A 81 -3.49 -12.72 0.75
C GLN A 81 -4.98 -12.48 1.10
N THR A 82 -5.41 -11.22 1.19
CA THR A 82 -6.78 -10.86 1.59
C THR A 82 -7.53 -10.27 0.41
N THR A 83 -8.57 -10.94 -0.09
CA THR A 83 -9.42 -10.43 -1.18
C THR A 83 -10.59 -9.61 -0.67
N ILE A 84 -11.16 -8.74 -1.52
CA ILE A 84 -12.37 -7.99 -1.19
C ILE A 84 -13.54 -8.93 -0.92
N SER A 85 -13.68 -10.02 -1.68
CA SER A 85 -14.68 -11.07 -1.43
C SER A 85 -14.58 -11.64 -0.01
N ARG A 86 -13.36 -11.91 0.47
CA ARG A 86 -13.12 -12.41 1.83
C ARG A 86 -13.60 -11.43 2.91
N LEU A 87 -13.43 -10.13 2.69
CA LEU A 87 -13.92 -9.10 3.60
C LEU A 87 -15.44 -8.97 3.54
N ILE A 88 -16.04 -9.02 2.34
CA ILE A 88 -17.49 -8.95 2.15
C ILE A 88 -18.20 -10.05 2.96
N ALA A 89 -17.66 -11.26 2.97
CA ALA A 89 -18.20 -12.39 3.72
C ALA A 89 -18.21 -12.20 5.26
N GLN A 90 -17.56 -11.16 5.79
CA GLN A 90 -17.51 -10.86 7.23
C GLN A 90 -18.55 -9.82 7.66
N PHE A 91 -19.15 -9.08 6.73
CA PHE A 91 -20.23 -8.16 7.06
C PHE A 91 -21.54 -8.97 7.17
N GLN A 92 -22.06 -9.08 8.40
CA GLN A 92 -23.39 -9.62 8.70
C GLN A 92 -24.44 -8.51 8.68
#